data_AF-A0A0G1YW30-F1
#
_entry.id   AF-A0A0G1YW30-F1
#
_cell.length_a   1.000
_cell.length_b   1.000
_cell.length_c   1.000
_cell.angle_alpha   90.00
_cell.angle_beta   90.00
_cell.angle_gamma   90.00
#
_symmetry.space_group_name_H-M   'P 1'
#
loop_
_entity.id
_entity.type
_entity.pdbx_description
1 polymer ?
#
loop_
_entity_poly.entity_id
_entity_poly.type
_entity_poly.pdbx_seq_one_letter_code
_entity_poly.pdbx_strand_id
1 'polypeptide(L)' 'MKYARKLTKSARYSLSLTIPSAIVKKYKWREKQKLALTDAGRGTLIVRDWKRR' A
#
# COMPACT_ATOMS: atom_id res chain seq x y z
N MET A 1 -14.51 -2.93 9.63
CA MET A 1 -13.27 -2.52 8.91
C MET A 1 -13.23 -1.00 8.81
N LYS A 2 -12.22 -0.32 9.38
CA LYS A 2 -12.20 1.15 9.48
C LYS A 2 -11.88 1.87 8.16
N TYR A 3 -11.19 1.20 7.23
CA TYR A 3 -10.80 1.77 5.93
C TYR A 3 -11.06 0.76 4.80
N ALA A 4 -12.30 0.68 4.33
CA ALA A 4 -12.65 -0.09 3.14
C ALA A 4 -12.51 0.79 1.89
N ARG A 5 -11.74 0.33 0.89
CA ARG A 5 -11.53 1.02 -0.39
C ARG A 5 -11.64 0.03 -1.54
N LYS A 6 -12.14 0.51 -2.68
CA LYS A 6 -12.17 -0.26 -3.92
C LYS A 6 -10.78 -0.25 -4.55
N LEU A 7 -10.40 -1.36 -5.19
CA LEU A 7 -9.27 -1.37 -6.11
C LEU A 7 -9.67 -0.64 -7.38
N THR A 8 -8.79 0.22 -7.86
CA THR A 8 -8.96 0.92 -9.14
C THR A 8 -7.93 0.42 -10.13
N LYS A 9 -8.30 0.37 -11.41
CA LYS A 9 -7.38 -0.04 -12.47
C LYS A 9 -6.36 1.08 -12.70
N SER A 10 -5.08 0.78 -12.56
CA SER A 10 -3.99 1.73 -12.82
C SER A 10 -3.29 1.44 -14.15
N ALA A 11 -3.19 0.18 -14.57
CA ALA A 11 -2.62 -0.22 -15.86
C ALA A 11 -3.32 -1.48 -16.41
N ARG A 12 -2.79 -2.04 -17.51
CA ARG A 12 -3.33 -3.27 -18.14
C ARG A 12 -3.40 -4.45 -17.15
N TYR A 13 -2.39 -4.60 -16.31
CA TYR A 13 -2.26 -5.69 -15.33
C TYR A 13 -2.02 -5.19 -13.90
N SER A 14 -2.25 -3.90 -13.65
CA SER A 14 -1.97 -3.28 -12.35
C SER A 14 -3.22 -2.63 -11.80
N LEU A 15 -3.45 -2.84 -10.51
CA LEU A 15 -4.48 -2.17 -9.72
C LEU A 15 -3.79 -1.28 -8.68
N SER A 16 -4.46 -0.21 -8.28
CA SER A 16 -4.02 0.66 -7.20
C SER A 16 -5.08 0.72 -6.09
N LEU A 17 -4.60 0.96 -4.87
CA LEU A 17 -5.42 1.19 -3.69
C LEU A 17 -5.04 2.56 -3.12
N THR A 18 -6.03 3.40 -2.84
CA THR A 18 -5.79 4.67 -2.17
C THR A 18 -5.57 4.45 -0.68
N ILE A 19 -4.37 4.76 -0.20
CA ILE A 19 -4.03 4.69 1.22
C ILE A 19 -4.54 5.97 1.91
N PRO A 20 -5.35 5.86 2.98
CA PRO A 20 -5.80 7.03 3.74
C PRO A 20 -4.62 7.87 4.26
N SER A 21 -4.76 9.19 4.20
CA SER A 21 -3.72 10.14 4.65
C SER A 21 -3.31 9.95 6.12
N ALA A 22 -4.23 9.47 6.98
CA ALA A 22 -3.92 9.14 8.37
C ALA A 22 -2.83 8.06 8.51
N ILE A 23 -2.84 7.05 7.62
CA ILE A 23 -1.84 5.97 7.61
C ILE A 23 -0.51 6.50 7.08
N VAL A 24 -0.56 7.26 5.99
CA VAL A 24 0.63 7.89 5.38
C VAL A 24 1.34 8.78 6.40
N LYS A 25 0.61 9.63 7.13
CA LYS A 25 1.15 10.50 8.19
C LYS A 25 1.71 9.69 9.36
N LYS A 26 0.99 8.65 9.81
CA LYS A 26 1.44 7.77 10.92
C LYS A 26 2.80 7.14 10.64
N TYR A 27 3.01 6.67 9.41
CA TYR A 27 4.28 6.04 9.00
C TYR A 27 5.27 7.01 8.35
N LYS A 28 4.96 8.32 8.32
CA LYS A 28 5.78 9.37 7.71
C LYS A 28 6.18 9.07 6.26
N TRP A 29 5.30 8.37 5.55
CA TRP A 29 5.47 7.99 4.17
C TRP A 29 5.39 9.22 3.25
N ARG A 30 6.28 9.26 2.25
CA ARG A 30 6.36 10.35 1.26
C ARG A 30 5.89 9.87 -0.11
N GLU A 31 5.48 10.81 -0.94
CA GLU A 31 5.19 10.52 -2.35
C GLU A 31 6.41 9.94 -3.06
N LYS A 32 6.18 9.01 -3.99
CA LYS A 32 7.21 8.34 -4.82
C LYS A 32 8.28 7.55 -4.04
N GLN A 33 8.15 7.40 -2.73
CA GLN A 33 9.06 6.55 -1.97
C GLN A 33 8.85 5.06 -2.32
N LYS A 34 9.91 4.26 -2.17
CA LYS A 34 9.83 2.80 -2.37
C LYS A 34 9.26 2.12 -1.14
N LEU A 35 8.33 1.19 -1.35
CA LEU A 35 7.76 0.32 -0.31
C LEU A 35 7.93 -1.14 -0.73
N ALA A 36 8.05 -2.03 0.26
CA ALA A 36 8.03 -3.46 0.06
C ALA A 36 6.59 -3.96 0.14
N LEU A 37 6.17 -4.74 -0.85
CA LEU A 37 4.91 -5.48 -0.87
C LEU A 37 5.22 -6.95 -0.64
N THR A 38 4.55 -7.58 0.32
CA THR A 38 4.67 -9.01 0.60
C THR A 38 3.27 -9.61 0.66
N ASP A 39 3.02 -10.63 -0.14
CA ASP A 39 1.81 -11.43 -0.02
C ASP A 39 1.93 -12.35 1.19
N ALA A 40 1.00 -12.22 2.15
CA ALA A 40 0.91 -13.09 3.32
C ALA A 40 -0.14 -14.19 3.17
N GLY A 41 -0.79 -14.27 2.00
CA GLY A 41 -1.87 -15.21 1.70
C GLY A 41 -3.20 -14.83 2.36
N ARG A 42 -4.23 -15.66 2.12
CA ARG A 42 -5.58 -15.49 2.70
C ARG A 42 -6.19 -14.10 2.46
N GLY A 43 -5.88 -13.49 1.32
CA GLY A 43 -6.32 -12.13 1.00
C GLY A 43 -5.61 -11.01 1.76
N THR A 44 -4.45 -11.30 2.38
CA THR A 44 -3.69 -10.33 3.17
C THR A 44 -2.43 -9.87 2.43
N LEU A 45 -2.38 -8.58 2.10
CA LEU A 45 -1.20 -7.92 1.54
C LEU A 45 -0.53 -7.07 2.62
N ILE A 46 0.77 -7.30 2.86
CA ILE A 46 1.56 -6.55 3.84
C ILE A 46 2.41 -5.52 3.11
N VAL A 47 2.30 -4.25 3.52
CA VAL A 47 3.10 -3.13 3.01
C VAL A 47 4.08 -2.71 4.09
N ARG A 48 5.38 -2.65 3.76
CA ARG A 48 6.46 -2.25 4.69
C ARG A 48 7.37 -1.20 4.07
N ASP A 49 8.03 -0.42 4.90
CA ASP A 49 9.08 0.48 4.45
C ASP A 49 10.23 -0.28 3.79
N TRP A 50 10.68 0.20 2.64
CA TRP A 50 11.86 -0.35 1.98
C TRP A 50 13.12 0.17 2.68
N LYS A 51 13.68 -0.63 3.59
CA LYS A 51 15.01 -0.36 4.17
C LYS A 51 16.06 -0.99 3.26
N ARG A 52 16.95 -0.17 2.68
CA ARG A 52 18.20 -0.69 2.09
C ARG A 52 19.02 -1.27 3.25
N ARG A 53 19.37 -2.56 3.12
CA ARG A 53 20.35 -3.21 3.98
C ARG A 53 21.74 -2.85 3.48
#